data_AF-A0A368FMK1-F1
#
_entry.id   AF-A0A368FMK1-F1
#
_cell.length_a   1.000
_cell.length_b   1.000
_cell.length_c   1.000
_cell.angle_alpha   90.00
_cell.angle_beta   90.00
_cell.angle_gamma   90.00
#
_symmetry.space_group_name_H-M   'P 1'
#
loop_
_entity.id
_entity.type
_entity.pdbx_description
1 polymer ?
#
loop_
_entity_poly.entity_id
_entity_poly.type
_entity_poly.pdbx_seq_one_letter_code
_entity_poly.pdbx_strand_id
1 'polypeptide(L)'
;MEGETKFTDKIDRRATEKQGVIGHLVSVNLLNNDPSVCIFELGAGKAQLAYWMAKRAPRAKFLLIDRSGSRNKYDNKALQEDPSLDIKRLRCSIEHVDLSKVEILKDVSGLCAVCKHFCGSATDAGVRCLANGIAGGLLLEGFVLVPCCHHKSRYHEYCGREFLAEWDMDSEGDFAALRLIASWAVSGITLKRNNDGASDEDVLPPLSDSERSDIATKVKKQTSSCCQQQCGDALLPWLVEHTIRSPQWKEEMGRRAKVVLETGRAQHLAKLGFTTRGSMSLFARSSRFLIGAVRSTSNAATRSQVFLDVKIGDTPAGKITIELFNDIVPKTAENFRALCTGEKGKGKSGLPLHFKGSSFHRIIPDFMIQGGDFTLGDGRGGESIYGNKFEDENFKLNHSGFGCVSMANAGPDTNGSQFFICTADTPWLDGKHVVFGQVTDGLNVVKKIESMGSRSGRPKEKVTIADCGEIKPPA
;
A
#
# COMPACT_ATOMS: atom_id res chain seq x y z
N MET A 1 -14.79 -32.12 31.19
CA MET A 1 -14.82 -31.74 29.76
C MET A 1 -14.92 -30.22 29.60
N GLU A 2 -13.98 -29.45 30.16
CA GLU A 2 -13.94 -27.97 30.03
C GLU A 2 -12.53 -27.43 29.73
N GLY A 3 -11.58 -28.32 29.39
CA GLY A 3 -10.17 -27.97 29.17
C GLY A 3 -9.74 -27.80 27.71
N GLU A 4 -10.51 -28.30 26.74
CA GLU A 4 -10.10 -28.33 25.33
C GLU A 4 -10.57 -27.12 24.51
N THR A 5 -11.61 -26.41 24.95
CA THR A 5 -12.18 -25.26 24.21
C THR A 5 -11.44 -23.94 24.41
N LYS A 6 -10.40 -23.88 25.27
CA LYS A 6 -9.57 -22.67 25.46
C LYS A 6 -8.25 -22.68 24.68
N PHE A 7 -7.93 -23.77 23.99
CA PHE A 7 -6.67 -23.90 23.22
C PHE A 7 -6.82 -23.56 21.73
N THR A 8 -8.06 -23.52 21.22
CA THR A 8 -8.36 -23.34 19.79
C THR A 8 -8.60 -21.88 19.36
N ASP A 9 -8.97 -20.98 20.28
CA ASP A 9 -9.15 -19.53 19.98
C ASP A 9 -7.85 -18.72 20.00
N LYS A 10 -6.73 -19.36 20.36
CA LYS A 10 -5.37 -18.78 20.31
C LYS A 10 -4.61 -19.19 19.04
N ILE A 11 -5.32 -19.54 17.96
CA ILE A 11 -4.72 -19.52 16.63
C ILE A 11 -4.38 -18.05 16.32
N ASP A 12 -3.07 -17.86 16.36
CA ASP A 12 -2.34 -16.69 16.80
C ASP A 12 -2.46 -15.55 15.77
N ARG A 13 -2.83 -14.32 16.17
CA ARG A 13 -2.69 -13.10 15.32
C ARG A 13 -1.31 -13.00 14.65
N ARG A 14 -0.28 -13.60 15.26
CA ARG A 14 1.08 -13.68 14.71
C ARG A 14 1.20 -14.72 13.59
N ALA A 15 0.40 -15.79 13.58
CA ALA A 15 0.34 -16.77 12.48
C ALA A 15 -0.24 -16.15 11.21
N THR A 16 -1.35 -15.39 11.30
CA THR A 16 -1.95 -14.67 10.16
C THR A 16 -1.01 -13.61 9.57
N GLU A 17 -0.28 -12.86 10.42
CA GLU A 17 0.72 -11.89 9.95
C GLU A 17 1.90 -12.55 9.23
N LYS A 18 2.34 -13.72 9.70
CA LYS A 18 3.43 -14.49 9.06
C LYS A 18 2.95 -15.07 7.74
N GLN A 19 1.72 -15.59 7.68
CA GLN A 19 1.10 -16.05 6.44
C GLN A 19 0.93 -14.92 5.42
N GLY A 20 0.65 -13.68 5.86
CA GLY A 20 0.59 -12.51 4.97
C GLY A 20 1.94 -12.16 4.34
N VAL A 21 3.02 -12.08 5.14
CA VAL A 21 4.36 -11.78 4.61
C VAL A 21 4.90 -12.91 3.74
N ILE A 22 4.79 -14.16 4.20
CA ILE A 22 5.24 -15.34 3.44
C ILE A 22 4.41 -15.50 2.16
N GLY A 23 3.08 -15.36 2.25
CA GLY A 23 2.19 -15.40 1.10
C GLY A 23 2.54 -14.32 0.08
N HIS A 24 2.87 -13.12 0.54
CA HIS A 24 3.30 -12.06 -0.36
C HIS A 24 4.64 -12.39 -1.04
N LEU A 25 5.66 -12.79 -0.28
CA LEU A 25 6.95 -13.20 -0.84
C LEU A 25 6.81 -14.32 -1.87
N VAL A 26 5.94 -15.31 -1.63
CA VAL A 26 5.63 -16.37 -2.59
C VAL A 26 4.93 -15.81 -3.83
N SER A 27 3.93 -14.93 -3.65
CA SER A 27 3.18 -14.34 -4.77
C SER A 27 4.03 -13.50 -5.72
N VAL A 28 5.13 -12.93 -5.22
CA VAL A 28 6.08 -12.13 -6.02
C VAL A 28 7.38 -12.87 -6.35
N ASN A 29 7.40 -14.20 -6.14
CA ASN A 29 8.54 -15.07 -6.45
C ASN A 29 9.87 -14.68 -5.77
N LEU A 30 9.79 -14.18 -4.52
CA LEU A 30 10.94 -13.77 -3.70
C LEU A 30 11.29 -14.79 -2.58
N LEU A 31 10.48 -15.85 -2.40
CA LEU A 31 10.75 -16.95 -1.46
C LEU A 31 11.04 -18.25 -2.23
N ASN A 32 12.17 -18.28 -2.94
CA ASN A 32 12.59 -19.40 -3.77
C ASN A 32 13.40 -20.41 -2.96
N ASN A 33 13.12 -21.70 -3.14
CA ASN A 33 13.83 -22.80 -2.47
C ASN A 33 15.11 -23.18 -3.23
N ASP A 34 16.07 -22.25 -3.29
CA ASP A 34 17.31 -22.39 -4.06
C ASP A 34 18.55 -22.01 -3.21
N PRO A 35 19.62 -22.83 -3.18
CA PRO A 35 20.86 -22.50 -2.45
C PRO A 35 21.62 -21.28 -2.96
N SER A 36 21.34 -20.80 -4.17
CA SER A 36 21.91 -19.56 -4.69
C SER A 36 21.17 -18.31 -4.21
N VAL A 37 20.03 -18.46 -3.52
CA VAL A 37 19.21 -17.36 -3.01
C VAL A 37 19.54 -17.08 -1.54
N CYS A 38 19.68 -15.81 -1.17
CA CYS A 38 19.71 -15.36 0.22
C CYS A 38 18.54 -14.46 0.56
N ILE A 39 17.88 -14.78 1.67
CA ILE A 39 16.82 -13.98 2.27
C ILE A 39 17.35 -13.40 3.57
N PHE A 40 17.42 -12.08 3.68
CA PHE A 40 17.88 -11.43 4.91
C PHE A 40 16.76 -10.68 5.61
N GLU A 41 16.62 -10.91 6.91
CA GLU A 41 15.61 -10.28 7.75
C GLU A 41 16.25 -9.18 8.61
N LEU A 42 15.86 -7.93 8.36
CA LEU A 42 16.25 -6.80 9.21
C LEU A 42 15.26 -6.65 10.38
N GLY A 43 15.76 -6.77 11.61
CA GLY A 43 14.95 -6.72 12.83
C GLY A 43 14.32 -8.06 13.21
N ALA A 44 15.01 -9.18 12.98
CA ALA A 44 14.47 -10.54 13.14
C ALA A 44 13.88 -10.85 14.54
N GLY A 45 14.33 -10.16 15.60
CA GLY A 45 13.62 -10.06 16.87
C GLY A 45 13.27 -11.39 17.55
N LYS A 46 12.12 -11.41 18.24
CA LYS A 46 11.52 -12.59 18.90
C LYS A 46 10.48 -13.30 18.02
N ALA A 47 10.32 -12.87 16.77
CA ALA A 47 9.29 -13.37 15.88
C ALA A 47 9.73 -14.69 15.22
N GLN A 48 8.77 -15.53 14.83
CA GLN A 48 9.04 -16.82 14.18
C GLN A 48 9.17 -16.69 12.65
N LEU A 49 9.35 -15.49 12.08
CA LEU A 49 9.24 -15.31 10.62
C LEU A 49 10.32 -16.10 9.88
N ALA A 50 11.60 -15.89 10.23
CA ALA A 50 12.71 -16.69 9.76
C ALA A 50 12.46 -18.20 9.84
N TYR A 51 11.95 -18.70 10.97
CA TYR A 51 11.63 -20.11 11.16
C TYR A 51 10.62 -20.63 10.09
N TRP A 52 9.56 -19.87 9.81
CA TRP A 52 8.57 -20.29 8.81
C TRP A 52 9.05 -20.10 7.37
N MET A 53 9.87 -19.09 7.09
CA MET A 53 10.51 -18.94 5.78
C MET A 53 11.48 -20.09 5.50
N ALA A 54 12.30 -20.47 6.49
CA ALA A 54 13.23 -21.59 6.41
C ALA A 54 12.51 -22.94 6.19
N LYS A 55 11.34 -23.15 6.82
CA LYS A 55 10.52 -24.35 6.52
C LYS A 55 10.00 -24.39 5.08
N ARG A 56 9.74 -23.23 4.49
CA ARG A 56 9.17 -23.14 3.13
C ARG A 56 10.24 -23.22 2.05
N ALA A 57 11.42 -22.66 2.32
CA ALA A 57 12.58 -22.63 1.44
C ALA A 57 13.83 -23.15 2.17
N PRO A 58 13.87 -24.44 2.57
CA PRO A 58 14.95 -25.00 3.39
C PRO A 58 16.32 -24.99 2.72
N ARG A 59 16.37 -24.92 1.38
CA ARG A 59 17.62 -24.85 0.63
C ARG A 59 18.18 -23.43 0.52
N ALA A 60 17.41 -22.39 0.84
CA ALA A 60 17.86 -21.00 0.74
C ALA A 60 18.75 -20.61 1.94
N LYS A 61 19.58 -19.58 1.73
CA LYS A 61 20.40 -18.99 2.79
C LYS A 61 19.61 -17.93 3.55
N PHE A 62 19.71 -17.90 4.88
CA PHE A 62 19.03 -16.90 5.71
C PHE A 62 20.04 -16.07 6.51
N LEU A 63 19.96 -14.74 6.37
CA LEU A 63 20.75 -13.81 7.16
C LEU A 63 19.84 -12.98 8.08
N LEU A 64 19.95 -13.19 9.39
CA LEU A 64 19.11 -12.53 10.37
C LEU A 64 19.89 -11.40 11.05
N ILE A 65 19.39 -10.17 10.97
CA ILE A 65 20.04 -8.99 11.54
C ILE A 65 19.18 -8.46 12.68
N ASP A 66 19.75 -8.34 13.87
CA ASP A 66 19.04 -7.80 15.04
C ASP A 66 20.00 -7.23 16.09
N ARG A 67 19.49 -6.38 16.98
CA ARG A 67 20.25 -5.86 18.13
C ARG A 67 20.63 -6.99 19.10
N SER A 68 21.62 -6.75 19.95
CA SER A 68 22.02 -7.68 21.01
C SER A 68 20.85 -7.95 21.99
N GLY A 69 20.72 -9.18 22.50
CA GLY A 69 19.80 -9.53 23.59
C GLY A 69 18.48 -10.24 23.21
N SER A 70 18.16 -10.45 21.94
CA SER A 70 17.01 -11.31 21.55
C SER A 70 17.37 -12.80 21.63
N ARG A 71 16.52 -13.63 22.27
CA ARG A 71 16.76 -15.07 22.43
C ARG A 71 16.56 -15.79 21.08
N ASN A 72 17.57 -16.52 20.59
CA ASN A 72 17.57 -17.33 19.35
C ASN A 72 16.66 -18.58 19.42
N LYS A 73 15.55 -18.53 20.16
CA LYS A 73 14.74 -19.70 20.48
C LYS A 73 14.25 -20.43 19.23
N TYR A 74 13.85 -19.68 18.20
CA TYR A 74 13.25 -20.26 17.00
C TYR A 74 14.28 -20.63 15.93
N ASP A 75 15.42 -19.95 15.88
CA ASP A 75 16.56 -20.36 15.06
C ASP A 75 17.05 -21.74 15.51
N ASN A 76 17.28 -21.90 16.83
CA ASN A 76 17.71 -23.17 17.42
C ASN A 76 16.67 -24.27 17.18
N LYS A 77 15.38 -23.93 17.29
CA LYS A 77 14.30 -24.87 16.99
C LYS A 77 14.31 -25.28 15.51
N ALA A 78 14.51 -24.35 14.57
CA ALA A 78 14.60 -24.66 13.15
C ALA A 78 15.76 -25.63 12.88
N LEU A 79 16.95 -25.33 13.42
CA LEU A 79 18.16 -26.16 13.25
C LEU A 79 18.06 -27.52 13.95
N GLN A 80 17.31 -27.63 15.04
CA GLN A 80 17.02 -28.91 15.68
C GLN A 80 16.09 -29.78 14.84
N GLU A 81 15.12 -29.17 14.17
CA GLU A 81 14.18 -29.88 13.29
C GLU A 81 14.81 -30.22 11.94
N ASP A 82 15.67 -29.36 11.42
CA ASP A 82 16.43 -29.54 10.18
C ASP A 82 17.85 -28.95 10.33
N PRO A 83 18.85 -29.80 10.63
CA PRO A 83 20.24 -29.37 10.77
C PRO A 83 20.89 -28.88 9.46
N SER A 84 20.25 -29.06 8.30
CA SER A 84 20.81 -28.67 7.00
C SER A 84 20.56 -27.20 6.63
N LEU A 85 19.73 -26.49 7.41
CA LEU A 85 19.40 -25.08 7.16
C LEU A 85 20.62 -24.15 7.30
N ASP A 86 20.84 -23.27 6.32
CA ASP A 86 21.89 -22.23 6.38
C ASP A 86 21.31 -20.93 6.97
N ILE A 87 21.35 -20.81 8.30
CA ILE A 87 20.89 -19.62 9.04
C ILE A 87 22.08 -18.95 9.73
N LYS A 88 22.40 -17.72 9.34
CA LYS A 88 23.42 -16.87 9.99
C LYS A 88 22.76 -15.68 10.66
N ARG A 89 23.33 -15.22 11.78
CA ARG A 89 22.82 -14.07 12.53
C ARG A 89 23.90 -13.03 12.79
N LEU A 90 23.63 -11.79 12.41
CA LEU A 90 24.47 -10.63 12.72
C LEU A 90 23.85 -9.80 13.85
N ARG A 91 24.68 -9.48 14.84
CA ARG A 91 24.29 -8.69 16.01
C ARG A 91 24.75 -7.26 15.85
N CYS A 92 23.89 -6.41 15.29
CA CYS A 92 24.17 -5.01 15.05
C CYS A 92 22.88 -4.19 15.01
N SER A 93 22.95 -2.90 15.35
CA SER A 93 21.85 -1.99 15.07
C SER A 93 21.76 -1.78 13.56
N ILE A 94 20.56 -1.92 12.98
CA ILE A 94 20.31 -1.70 11.54
C ILE A 94 20.78 -0.31 11.07
N GLU A 95 20.82 0.67 11.97
CA GLU A 95 21.30 2.04 11.72
C GLU A 95 22.80 2.11 11.38
N HIS A 96 23.56 1.07 11.71
CA HIS A 96 25.01 1.00 11.52
C HIS A 96 25.42 -0.15 10.58
N VAL A 97 24.43 -0.87 10.02
CA VAL A 97 24.71 -1.97 9.10
C VAL A 97 25.06 -1.41 7.72
N ASP A 98 26.20 -1.88 7.22
CA ASP A 98 26.65 -1.64 5.86
C ASP A 98 26.56 -2.95 5.08
N LEU A 99 25.48 -3.15 4.32
CA LEU A 99 25.25 -4.41 3.60
C LEU A 99 26.33 -4.68 2.55
N SER A 100 26.98 -3.63 2.01
CA SER A 100 28.07 -3.78 1.04
C SER A 100 29.29 -4.51 1.62
N LYS A 101 29.41 -4.58 2.94
CA LYS A 101 30.49 -5.27 3.66
C LYS A 101 30.13 -6.67 4.13
N VAL A 102 28.89 -7.12 3.92
CA VAL A 102 28.43 -8.43 4.39
C VAL A 102 28.70 -9.50 3.32
N GLU A 103 29.73 -10.32 3.53
CA GLU A 103 30.22 -11.27 2.51
C GLU A 103 29.19 -12.29 2.04
N ILE A 104 28.35 -12.83 2.94
CA ILE A 104 27.30 -13.80 2.55
C ILE A 104 26.31 -13.24 1.51
N LEU A 105 26.20 -11.92 1.40
CA LEU A 105 25.31 -11.28 0.43
C LEU A 105 25.94 -11.08 -0.95
N LYS A 106 27.25 -11.32 -1.10
CA LYS A 106 27.99 -11.14 -2.36
C LYS A 106 27.98 -12.38 -3.25
N ASP A 107 27.94 -13.56 -2.64
CA ASP A 107 28.02 -14.85 -3.35
C ASP A 107 26.64 -15.51 -3.55
N VAL A 108 25.67 -14.71 -3.99
CA VAL A 108 24.28 -15.16 -4.25
C VAL A 108 23.75 -14.57 -5.54
N SER A 109 22.97 -15.36 -6.28
CA SER A 109 22.37 -14.94 -7.54
C SER A 109 20.98 -14.31 -7.35
N GLY A 110 20.32 -14.57 -6.22
CA GLY A 110 19.06 -13.94 -5.85
C GLY A 110 19.08 -13.43 -4.42
N LEU A 111 18.70 -12.17 -4.23
CA LEU A 111 18.76 -11.50 -2.93
C LEU A 111 17.41 -10.86 -2.61
N CYS A 112 16.82 -11.25 -1.49
CA CYS A 112 15.56 -10.68 -1.01
C CYS A 112 15.71 -10.13 0.42
N ALA A 113 15.18 -8.93 0.66
CA ALA A 113 15.13 -8.35 2.01
C ALA A 113 13.74 -8.48 2.64
N VAL A 114 13.69 -8.76 3.93
CA VAL A 114 12.46 -8.73 4.71
C VAL A 114 12.64 -7.79 5.88
N CYS A 115 11.81 -6.77 5.96
CA CYS A 115 11.87 -5.72 6.98
C CYS A 115 10.54 -5.69 7.71
N LYS A 116 10.50 -6.24 8.93
CA LYS A 116 9.25 -6.40 9.67
C LYS A 116 9.27 -5.62 10.98
N HIS A 117 8.11 -5.04 11.36
CA HIS A 117 7.91 -4.39 12.66
C HIS A 117 8.81 -3.19 12.92
N PHE A 118 9.30 -2.54 11.86
CA PHE A 118 10.00 -1.30 12.01
C PHE A 118 9.06 -0.20 12.53
N CYS A 119 9.43 0.33 13.70
CA CYS A 119 8.73 1.40 14.38
C CYS A 119 9.57 2.67 14.30
N GLY A 120 8.89 3.78 14.02
CA GLY A 120 9.53 5.08 13.83
C GLY A 120 10.63 5.03 12.78
N SER A 121 11.79 5.57 13.14
CA SER A 121 12.97 5.67 12.29
C SER A 121 13.62 4.34 11.92
N ALA A 122 13.23 3.22 12.56
CA ALA A 122 13.74 1.91 12.17
C ALA A 122 13.36 1.58 10.72
N THR A 123 12.20 2.07 10.24
CA THR A 123 11.75 1.80 8.86
C THR A 123 12.68 2.46 7.88
N ASP A 124 12.94 3.74 8.12
CA ASP A 124 13.80 4.56 7.28
C ASP A 124 15.29 4.17 7.41
N ALA A 125 15.72 3.67 8.57
CA ALA A 125 17.04 3.03 8.73
C ALA A 125 17.15 1.74 7.89
N GLY A 126 16.09 0.93 7.84
CA GLY A 126 15.99 -0.22 6.95
C GLY A 126 16.12 0.17 5.48
N VAL A 127 15.36 1.18 5.04
CA VAL A 127 15.42 1.69 3.65
C VAL A 127 16.83 2.19 3.30
N ARG A 128 17.48 2.95 4.18
CA ARG A 128 18.88 3.38 3.97
C ARG A 128 19.87 2.22 3.91
N CYS A 129 19.63 1.18 4.71
CA CYS A 129 20.41 -0.06 4.70
C CYS A 129 20.20 -0.86 3.39
N LEU A 130 19.02 -0.79 2.77
CA LEU A 130 18.86 -1.35 1.42
C LEU A 130 19.61 -0.50 0.38
N ALA A 131 19.47 0.82 0.46
CA ALA A 131 20.08 1.76 -0.46
C ALA A 131 21.62 1.67 -0.46
N ASN A 132 22.26 1.54 0.71
CA ASN A 132 23.73 1.40 0.77
C ASN A 132 24.21 0.07 0.19
N GLY A 133 23.46 -1.02 0.36
CA GLY A 133 23.74 -2.30 -0.27
C GLY A 133 23.72 -2.20 -1.78
N ILE A 134 22.67 -1.58 -2.33
CA ILE A 134 22.51 -1.35 -3.77
C ILE A 134 23.65 -0.48 -4.31
N ALA A 135 23.97 0.63 -3.64
CA ALA A 135 25.07 1.51 -4.01
C ALA A 135 26.44 0.79 -3.94
N GLY A 136 26.57 -0.19 -3.04
CA GLY A 136 27.73 -1.06 -2.91
C GLY A 136 27.76 -2.25 -3.88
N GLY A 137 26.84 -2.31 -4.84
CA GLY A 137 26.82 -3.33 -5.91
C GLY A 137 25.98 -4.58 -5.60
N LEU A 138 25.22 -4.63 -4.50
CA LEU A 138 24.33 -5.76 -4.24
C LEU A 138 23.17 -5.79 -5.23
N LEU A 139 22.94 -6.95 -5.83
CA LEU A 139 21.82 -7.17 -6.74
C LEU A 139 20.56 -7.61 -5.98
N LEU A 140 19.94 -6.66 -5.26
CA LEU A 140 18.70 -6.92 -4.52
C LEU A 140 17.52 -7.14 -5.50
N GLU A 141 16.95 -8.34 -5.55
CA GLU A 141 15.81 -8.69 -6.41
C GLU A 141 14.49 -8.13 -5.90
N GLY A 142 14.36 -7.91 -4.60
CA GLY A 142 13.14 -7.37 -4.02
C GLY A 142 13.18 -7.31 -2.50
N PHE A 143 12.14 -6.74 -1.94
CA PHE A 143 11.97 -6.65 -0.50
C PHE A 143 10.50 -6.63 -0.08
N VAL A 144 10.26 -6.95 1.19
CA VAL A 144 8.98 -6.70 1.86
C VAL A 144 9.21 -5.83 3.08
N LEU A 145 8.65 -4.62 3.09
CA LEU A 145 8.59 -3.73 4.24
C LEU A 145 7.21 -3.82 4.90
N VAL A 146 7.21 -4.03 6.22
CA VAL A 146 6.01 -4.05 7.05
C VAL A 146 6.08 -2.90 8.06
N PRO A 147 5.82 -1.65 7.64
CA PRO A 147 5.83 -0.49 8.52
C PRO A 147 4.75 -0.58 9.62
N CYS A 148 5.16 -0.37 10.87
CA CYS A 148 4.26 -0.47 12.02
C CYS A 148 3.63 0.88 12.37
N CYS A 149 4.43 1.81 12.90
CA CYS A 149 3.95 3.05 13.48
C CYS A 149 4.99 4.16 13.32
N HIS A 150 4.55 5.40 13.13
CA HIS A 150 5.44 6.54 12.86
C HIS A 150 5.81 7.33 14.11
N HIS A 151 5.26 6.98 15.28
CA HIS A 151 5.36 7.78 16.50
C HIS A 151 6.79 8.08 17.00
N LYS A 152 7.83 7.42 16.46
CA LYS A 152 9.25 7.69 16.73
C LYS A 152 10.05 8.13 15.50
N SER A 153 9.41 8.36 14.35
CA SER A 153 10.08 8.85 13.14
C SER A 153 10.47 10.31 13.33
N ARG A 154 11.63 10.69 12.81
CA ARG A 154 12.13 12.07 12.76
C ARG A 154 12.20 12.52 11.31
N TYR A 155 11.87 13.79 11.03
CA TYR A 155 11.81 14.28 9.65
C TYR A 155 13.17 14.19 8.94
N HIS A 156 14.25 14.53 9.64
CA HIS A 156 15.62 14.40 9.11
C HIS A 156 16.04 12.95 8.79
N GLU A 157 15.35 11.94 9.29
CA GLU A 157 15.63 10.51 9.02
C GLU A 157 14.67 9.91 7.99
N TYR A 158 13.51 10.53 7.81
CA TYR A 158 12.48 10.07 6.89
C TYR A 158 12.96 10.15 5.44
N CYS A 159 12.82 9.05 4.68
CA CYS A 159 13.35 8.97 3.32
C CYS A 159 12.46 9.65 2.26
N GLY A 160 11.17 9.82 2.53
CA GLY A 160 10.20 10.41 1.61
C GLY A 160 10.10 11.94 1.67
N ARG A 161 11.16 12.67 2.05
CA ARG A 161 11.08 14.14 2.22
C ARG A 161 10.76 14.88 0.93
N GLU A 162 11.35 14.46 -0.19
CA GLU A 162 11.10 15.08 -1.49
C GLU A 162 9.62 15.01 -1.88
N PHE A 163 8.98 13.85 -1.63
CA PHE A 163 7.54 13.71 -1.80
C PHE A 163 6.75 14.68 -0.91
N LEU A 164 7.12 14.83 0.36
CA LEU A 164 6.40 15.78 1.24
C LEU A 164 6.60 17.24 0.81
N ALA A 165 7.76 17.58 0.26
CA ALA A 165 8.02 18.90 -0.27
C ALA A 165 7.13 19.24 -1.47
N GLU A 166 6.77 18.26 -2.31
CA GLU A 166 5.78 18.47 -3.40
C GLU A 166 4.39 18.85 -2.89
N TRP A 167 4.11 18.63 -1.60
CA TRP A 167 2.84 18.95 -0.93
C TRP A 167 2.98 20.10 0.07
N ASP A 168 4.06 20.88 0.01
CA ASP A 168 4.36 21.97 0.95
C ASP A 168 4.39 21.50 2.43
N MET A 169 4.86 20.27 2.66
CA MET A 169 5.01 19.66 4.00
C MET A 169 6.50 19.43 4.33
N ASP A 170 7.33 20.44 4.10
CA ASP A 170 8.79 20.37 4.17
C ASP A 170 9.40 20.83 5.51
N SER A 171 8.58 21.01 6.54
CA SER A 171 9.05 21.38 7.88
C SER A 171 8.97 20.22 8.90
N GLU A 172 9.82 20.29 9.94
CA GLU A 172 9.71 19.39 11.12
C GLU A 172 8.33 19.49 11.79
N GLY A 173 7.69 20.67 11.75
CA GLY A 173 6.37 20.89 12.29
C GLY A 173 5.28 20.11 11.53
N ASP A 174 5.30 20.19 10.20
CA ASP A 174 4.33 19.49 9.34
C ASP A 174 4.48 17.99 9.45
N PHE A 175 5.73 17.52 9.46
CA PHE A 175 6.02 16.11 9.66
C PHE A 175 5.58 15.63 11.05
N ALA A 176 5.81 16.42 12.11
CA ALA A 176 5.37 16.09 13.45
C ALA A 176 3.83 16.01 13.56
N ALA A 177 3.11 16.91 12.88
CA ALA A 177 1.66 16.88 12.79
C ALA A 177 1.17 15.64 12.02
N LEU A 178 1.75 15.35 10.86
CA LEU A 178 1.41 14.18 10.04
C LEU A 178 1.67 12.87 10.81
N ARG A 179 2.81 12.78 11.51
CA ARG A 179 3.15 11.68 12.42
C ARG A 179 2.13 11.49 13.54
N LEU A 180 1.70 12.60 14.15
CA LEU A 180 0.71 12.58 15.23
C LEU A 180 -0.65 12.07 14.73
N ILE A 181 -1.12 12.58 13.59
CA ILE A 181 -2.37 12.14 12.97
C ILE A 181 -2.28 10.66 12.61
N ALA A 182 -1.18 10.23 11.97
CA ALA A 182 -0.96 8.83 11.60
C ALA A 182 -1.00 7.87 12.82
N SER A 183 -0.64 8.36 14.01
CA SER A 183 -0.71 7.55 15.24
C SER A 183 -2.14 7.19 15.65
N TRP A 184 -3.16 7.96 15.24
CA TRP A 184 -4.56 7.72 15.60
C TRP A 184 -5.09 6.39 15.04
N ALA A 185 -4.60 5.97 13.86
CA ALA A 185 -4.96 4.68 13.26
C ALA A 185 -4.34 3.47 13.97
N VAL A 186 -3.31 3.67 14.80
CA VAL A 186 -2.59 2.60 15.49
C VAL A 186 -2.97 2.54 16.97
N SER A 187 -3.15 3.70 17.61
CA SER A 187 -3.36 3.79 19.05
C SER A 187 -4.80 3.59 19.51
N GLY A 188 -5.79 3.55 18.60
CA GLY A 188 -7.20 3.27 18.88
C GLY A 188 -7.64 3.77 20.25
N ILE A 189 -7.79 5.10 20.42
CA ILE A 189 -8.16 5.71 21.71
C ILE A 189 -9.41 4.99 22.24
N THR A 190 -9.19 4.05 23.16
CA THR A 190 -10.23 3.27 23.81
C THR A 190 -10.57 4.03 25.07
N LEU A 191 -11.59 4.89 25.02
CA LEU A 191 -12.29 5.24 26.26
C LEU A 191 -13.07 3.98 26.67
N LYS A 192 -12.73 3.44 27.84
CA LYS A 192 -13.39 2.26 28.40
C LYS A 192 -14.91 2.46 28.37
N ARG A 193 -15.61 1.54 27.71
CA ARG A 193 -17.06 1.35 27.85
C ARG A 193 -17.28 0.85 29.28
N ASN A 194 -17.83 1.69 30.16
CA ASN A 194 -18.51 1.16 31.33
C ASN A 194 -19.82 0.53 30.83
N ASN A 195 -20.09 -0.68 31.32
CA ASN A 195 -21.35 -1.38 31.09
C ASN A 195 -22.50 -0.42 31.40
N ASP A 196 -23.37 -0.20 30.42
CA ASP A 196 -24.81 -0.42 30.50
C ASP A 196 -25.40 -0.22 29.09
N GLY A 197 -26.36 -1.07 28.72
CA GLY A 197 -26.86 -1.20 27.36
C GLY A 197 -27.73 -0.03 26.90
N ALA A 198 -27.65 0.31 25.61
CA ALA A 198 -28.70 0.97 24.82
C ALA A 198 -28.32 0.97 23.33
N SER A 199 -29.35 1.06 22.50
CA SER A 199 -29.46 0.81 21.05
C SER A 199 -28.81 1.84 20.12
N ASP A 200 -28.73 1.46 18.84
CA ASP A 200 -28.40 2.31 17.69
C ASP A 200 -29.41 3.48 17.56
N GLU A 201 -29.02 4.67 18.02
CA GLU A 201 -29.36 6.02 17.51
C GLU A 201 -28.98 7.02 18.60
N ASP A 202 -27.81 7.67 18.51
CA ASP A 202 -27.52 8.89 19.29
C ASP A 202 -26.35 9.67 18.68
N VAL A 203 -26.66 10.83 18.09
CA VAL A 203 -25.71 11.91 17.88
C VAL A 203 -25.41 12.52 19.25
N LEU A 204 -24.21 12.30 19.78
CA LEU A 204 -23.80 12.79 21.11
C LEU A 204 -23.92 14.34 21.22
N PRO A 205 -24.40 14.88 22.35
CA PRO A 205 -24.45 16.32 22.60
C PRO A 205 -23.03 16.90 22.79
N PRO A 206 -22.84 18.22 22.64
CA PRO A 206 -21.54 18.86 22.80
C PRO A 206 -21.01 18.68 24.24
N LEU A 207 -19.73 18.32 24.35
CA LEU A 207 -19.02 18.11 25.62
C LEU A 207 -18.98 19.38 26.47
N SER A 208 -19.15 19.21 27.79
CA SER A 208 -19.03 20.27 28.78
C SER A 208 -17.58 20.73 28.98
N ASP A 209 -17.38 21.93 29.53
CA ASP A 209 -16.04 22.52 29.71
C ASP A 209 -15.14 21.71 30.67
N SER A 210 -15.74 20.98 31.63
CA SER A 210 -15.01 20.09 32.53
C SER A 210 -14.45 18.87 31.79
N GLU A 211 -15.21 18.31 30.85
CA GLU A 211 -14.81 17.16 30.03
C GLU A 211 -13.72 17.53 29.00
N ARG A 212 -13.79 18.74 28.44
CA ARG A 212 -12.74 19.31 27.57
C ARG A 212 -11.42 19.47 28.33
N SER A 213 -11.48 19.96 29.56
CA SER A 213 -10.32 20.12 30.44
C SER A 213 -9.67 18.78 30.82
N ASP A 214 -10.48 17.75 31.10
CA ASP A 214 -10.00 16.40 31.43
C ASP A 214 -9.32 15.70 30.24
N ILE A 215 -9.86 15.87 29.03
CA ILE A 215 -9.26 15.36 27.80
C ILE A 215 -7.95 16.11 27.50
N ALA A 216 -7.94 17.44 27.62
CA ALA A 216 -6.72 18.23 27.45
C ALA A 216 -5.63 17.83 28.45
N THR A 217 -6.01 17.52 29.69
CA THR A 217 -5.11 17.04 30.75
C THR A 217 -4.56 15.64 30.46
N LYS A 218 -5.39 14.72 29.92
CA LYS A 218 -4.97 13.38 29.48
C LYS A 218 -4.07 13.42 28.25
N VAL A 219 -4.35 14.30 27.29
CA VAL A 219 -3.50 14.54 26.11
C VAL A 219 -2.16 15.14 26.55
N LYS A 220 -2.14 16.13 27.45
CA LYS A 220 -0.91 16.66 28.08
C LYS A 220 -0.10 15.58 28.80
N LYS A 221 -0.75 14.67 29.54
CA LYS A 221 -0.09 13.53 30.20
C LYS A 221 0.49 12.49 29.23
N GLN A 222 -0.04 12.36 28.02
CA GLN A 222 0.48 11.46 26.99
C GLN A 222 1.57 12.13 26.13
N THR A 223 1.54 13.45 25.95
CA THR A 223 2.63 14.20 25.30
C THR A 223 3.83 14.45 26.22
N SER A 224 3.66 14.39 27.54
CA SER A 224 4.70 14.65 28.54
C SER A 224 5.78 13.57 28.70
N SER A 225 5.75 12.46 27.97
CA SER A 225 6.84 11.46 28.01
C SER A 225 7.79 11.48 26.82
N CYS A 226 7.58 12.35 25.81
CA CYS A 226 8.50 12.48 24.68
C CYS A 226 8.37 13.80 23.86
N CYS A 227 7.25 14.52 23.94
CA CYS A 227 6.94 15.60 22.97
C CYS A 227 7.20 17.03 23.46
N GLN A 228 7.65 17.27 24.69
CA GLN A 228 7.84 18.65 25.19
C GLN A 228 9.05 19.39 24.60
N GLN A 229 9.94 18.72 23.86
CA GLN A 229 11.14 19.39 23.32
C GLN A 229 11.05 19.81 21.85
N GLN A 230 9.99 19.47 21.09
CA GLN A 230 10.01 19.68 19.63
C GLN A 230 8.69 20.14 18.98
N CYS A 231 7.57 20.20 19.68
CA CYS A 231 6.34 20.80 19.13
C CYS A 231 6.20 22.22 19.66
N GLY A 232 6.39 23.24 18.81
CA GLY A 232 6.12 24.63 19.16
C GLY A 232 4.68 24.83 19.63
N ASP A 233 4.49 25.78 20.55
CA ASP A 233 3.25 26.04 21.29
C ASP A 233 2.01 26.40 20.42
N ALA A 234 2.17 26.55 19.11
CA ALA A 234 1.10 26.94 18.18
C ALA A 234 0.19 25.79 17.69
N LEU A 235 0.61 24.52 17.82
CA LEU A 235 -0.16 23.38 17.29
C LEU A 235 -1.28 22.91 18.24
N LEU A 236 -1.16 23.21 19.54
CA LEU A 236 -2.13 22.79 20.55
C LEU A 236 -3.48 23.51 20.45
N PRO A 237 -3.56 24.85 20.25
CA PRO A 237 -4.83 25.57 20.18
C PRO A 237 -5.71 25.13 19.00
N TRP A 238 -5.15 24.95 17.80
CA TRP A 238 -5.92 24.53 16.61
C TRP A 238 -6.54 23.12 16.75
N LEU A 239 -5.79 22.18 17.34
CA LEU A 239 -6.24 20.81 17.64
C LEU A 239 -7.31 20.76 18.75
N VAL A 240 -7.31 21.74 19.66
CA VAL A 240 -8.24 21.83 20.80
C VAL A 240 -9.51 22.60 20.43
N GLU A 241 -9.41 23.64 19.62
CA GLU A 241 -10.54 24.45 19.13
C GLU A 241 -11.42 23.66 18.15
N HIS A 242 -10.82 22.75 17.38
CA HIS A 242 -11.54 21.81 16.51
C HIS A 242 -11.76 20.47 17.21
N THR A 243 -12.45 20.50 18.36
CA THR A 243 -12.88 19.32 19.13
C THR A 243 -13.46 18.21 18.25
N ILE A 244 -12.56 17.38 17.77
CA ILE A 244 -12.60 15.93 17.57
C ILE A 244 -13.95 15.42 17.10
N ARG A 245 -14.04 15.37 15.77
CA ARG A 245 -14.86 14.42 15.02
C ARG A 245 -14.68 13.00 15.59
N SER A 246 -15.72 12.17 15.46
CA SER A 246 -15.88 10.84 16.06
C SER A 246 -14.61 9.95 16.05
N PRO A 247 -14.51 8.92 16.92
CA PRO A 247 -13.42 7.94 16.88
C PRO A 247 -13.14 7.38 15.48
N GLN A 248 -14.20 7.21 14.68
CA GLN A 248 -14.13 6.80 13.27
C GLN A 248 -13.36 7.82 12.42
N TRP A 249 -13.62 9.12 12.60
CA TRP A 249 -12.89 10.16 11.87
C TRP A 249 -11.40 10.20 12.24
N LYS A 250 -11.07 10.05 13.53
CA LYS A 250 -9.67 9.98 13.97
C LYS A 250 -8.95 8.78 13.35
N GLU A 251 -9.61 7.63 13.33
CA GLU A 251 -9.10 6.42 12.70
C GLU A 251 -8.89 6.62 11.20
N GLU A 252 -9.86 7.23 10.52
CA GLU A 252 -9.82 7.52 9.08
C GLU A 252 -8.69 8.50 8.73
N MET A 253 -8.58 9.61 9.44
CA MET A 253 -7.49 10.57 9.22
C MET A 253 -6.13 9.95 9.53
N GLY A 254 -6.05 9.12 10.56
CA GLY A 254 -4.84 8.38 10.86
C GLY A 254 -4.45 7.43 9.72
N ARG A 255 -5.42 6.76 9.07
CA ARG A 255 -5.18 5.92 7.90
C ARG A 255 -4.65 6.75 6.74
N ARG A 256 -5.29 7.88 6.43
CA ARG A 256 -4.87 8.79 5.35
C ARG A 256 -3.47 9.34 5.58
N ALA A 257 -3.16 9.79 6.79
CA ALA A 257 -1.83 10.28 7.15
C ALA A 257 -0.77 9.17 7.03
N LYS A 258 -1.12 7.93 7.39
CA LYS A 258 -0.24 6.78 7.17
C LYS A 258 -0.01 6.54 5.68
N VAL A 259 -1.04 6.61 4.83
CA VAL A 259 -0.89 6.48 3.37
C VAL A 259 0.12 7.50 2.83
N VAL A 260 -0.01 8.78 3.20
CA VAL A 260 0.93 9.84 2.78
C VAL A 260 2.37 9.47 3.15
N LEU A 261 2.61 9.07 4.39
CA LEU A 261 3.95 8.69 4.85
C LEU A 261 4.48 7.43 4.15
N GLU A 262 3.63 6.46 3.82
CA GLU A 262 4.08 5.26 3.11
C GLU A 262 4.27 5.51 1.61
N THR A 263 3.46 6.37 1.00
CA THR A 263 3.63 6.80 -0.40
C THR A 263 4.97 7.52 -0.59
N GLY A 264 5.37 8.39 0.33
CA GLY A 264 6.67 9.05 0.24
C GLY A 264 7.84 8.06 0.31
N ARG A 265 7.74 7.02 1.15
CA ARG A 265 8.75 5.94 1.15
C ARG A 265 8.72 5.14 -0.14
N ALA A 266 7.53 4.83 -0.64
CA ALA A 266 7.35 4.08 -1.89
C ALA A 266 7.99 4.82 -3.08
N GLN A 267 7.76 6.12 -3.22
CA GLN A 267 8.41 6.93 -4.24
C GLN A 267 9.94 7.01 -4.08
N HIS A 268 10.44 7.11 -2.85
CA HIS A 268 11.88 7.06 -2.60
C HIS A 268 12.50 5.72 -3.05
N LEU A 269 11.82 4.61 -2.76
CA LEU A 269 12.24 3.27 -3.18
C LEU A 269 12.13 3.08 -4.71
N ALA A 270 11.15 3.73 -5.36
CA ALA A 270 11.03 3.74 -6.81
C ALA A 270 12.24 4.39 -7.49
N LYS A 271 12.81 5.44 -6.90
CA LYS A 271 14.06 6.07 -7.37
C LYS A 271 15.27 5.12 -7.30
N LEU A 272 15.21 4.08 -6.46
CA LEU A 272 16.23 3.02 -6.37
C LEU A 272 16.00 1.88 -7.38
N GLY A 273 15.04 2.01 -8.29
CA GLY A 273 14.73 1.01 -9.31
C GLY A 273 13.80 -0.11 -8.85
N PHE A 274 12.97 0.12 -7.83
CA PHE A 274 11.99 -0.86 -7.34
C PHE A 274 10.57 -0.46 -7.67
N THR A 275 9.79 -1.38 -8.24
CA THR A 275 8.35 -1.18 -8.38
C THR A 275 7.67 -1.56 -7.07
N THR A 276 7.28 -0.56 -6.28
CA THR A 276 6.62 -0.76 -4.98
C THR A 276 5.12 -1.00 -5.16
N ARG A 277 4.61 -2.13 -4.66
CA ARG A 277 3.19 -2.42 -4.52
C ARG A 277 2.80 -2.26 -3.05
N GLY A 278 1.98 -1.26 -2.74
CA GLY A 278 1.35 -1.11 -1.43
C GLY A 278 0.06 -1.93 -1.39
N SER A 279 -0.12 -2.80 -0.39
CA SER A 279 -1.43 -3.38 -0.08
C SER A 279 -1.83 -2.95 1.33
N MET A 280 -2.99 -2.30 1.43
CA MET A 280 -3.65 -2.07 2.71
C MET A 280 -4.59 -3.24 2.98
N SER A 281 -4.40 -3.94 4.09
CA SER A 281 -5.42 -4.85 4.60
C SER A 281 -6.30 -4.07 5.57
N LEU A 282 -7.43 -3.54 5.10
CA LEU A 282 -8.37 -2.78 5.93
C LEU A 282 -9.08 -3.62 7.00
N PHE A 283 -8.98 -4.95 6.98
CA PHE A 283 -9.76 -5.85 7.85
C PHE A 283 -9.09 -6.28 9.17
N ALA A 284 -7.86 -5.87 9.45
CA ALA A 284 -7.34 -6.00 10.80
C ALA A 284 -7.66 -4.73 11.59
N ARG A 285 -8.15 -4.87 12.85
CA ARG A 285 -8.25 -3.79 13.88
C ARG A 285 -6.88 -3.16 14.24
N SER A 286 -5.90 -3.27 13.35
CA SER A 286 -4.51 -2.83 13.44
C SER A 286 -4.05 -2.64 11.99
N SER A 287 -4.40 -1.50 11.38
CA SER A 287 -4.09 -1.13 9.98
C SER A 287 -2.58 -1.25 9.70
N ARG A 288 -2.16 -2.38 9.14
CA ARG A 288 -0.76 -2.67 8.78
C ARG A 288 -0.62 -2.50 7.27
N PHE A 289 0.09 -1.46 6.86
CA PHE A 289 0.44 -1.21 5.48
C PHE A 289 1.59 -2.15 5.13
N LEU A 290 1.47 -2.88 4.02
CA LEU A 290 2.52 -3.76 3.52
C LEU A 290 3.06 -3.13 2.23
N ILE A 291 4.36 -2.86 2.18
CA ILE A 291 5.05 -2.44 0.95
C ILE A 291 5.87 -3.64 0.50
N GLY A 292 5.41 -4.36 -0.52
CA GLY A 292 6.27 -5.29 -1.25
C GLY A 292 6.84 -4.57 -2.47
N ALA A 293 8.12 -4.77 -2.75
CA ALA A 293 8.69 -4.28 -3.99
C ALA A 293 9.60 -5.33 -4.60
N VAL A 294 9.55 -5.43 -5.91
CA VAL A 294 10.50 -6.22 -6.70
C VAL A 294 11.33 -5.21 -7.47
N ARG A 295 12.63 -5.47 -7.58
CA ARG A 295 13.51 -4.70 -8.45
C ARG A 295 12.95 -4.76 -9.85
N SER A 296 12.90 -3.62 -10.52
CA SER A 296 12.59 -3.54 -11.93
C SER A 296 13.72 -4.27 -12.68
N THR A 297 13.57 -5.57 -12.85
CA THR A 297 14.46 -6.36 -13.71
C THR A 297 14.00 -6.16 -15.13
N SER A 298 14.93 -5.84 -16.02
CA SER A 298 14.73 -5.78 -17.47
C SER A 298 14.44 -7.17 -18.10
N ASN A 299 13.99 -8.15 -17.30
CA ASN A 299 13.69 -9.53 -17.72
C ASN A 299 12.37 -10.07 -17.12
N ALA A 300 11.66 -9.34 -16.26
CA ALA A 300 10.21 -9.49 -16.19
C ALA A 300 9.65 -8.77 -17.42
N ALA A 301 8.73 -9.39 -18.17
CA ALA A 301 8.08 -8.72 -19.30
C ALA A 301 7.69 -7.30 -18.87
N THR A 302 8.32 -6.28 -19.45
CA THR A 302 8.16 -4.90 -19.02
C THR A 302 6.69 -4.58 -19.04
N ARG A 303 6.15 -4.23 -17.88
CA ARG A 303 4.75 -3.88 -17.77
C ARG A 303 4.48 -2.64 -18.59
N SER A 304 3.47 -2.68 -19.46
CA SER A 304 3.09 -1.52 -20.24
C SER A 304 2.62 -0.41 -19.29
N GLN A 305 3.04 0.82 -19.58
CA GLN A 305 2.50 2.00 -18.92
C GLN A 305 1.65 2.77 -19.91
N VAL A 306 0.49 3.23 -19.46
CA VAL A 306 -0.42 4.07 -20.24
C VAL A 306 -0.72 5.34 -19.50
N PHE A 307 -1.15 6.38 -20.21
CA PHE A 307 -1.56 7.63 -19.60
C PHE A 307 -2.97 8.03 -20.03
N LEU A 308 -3.65 8.75 -19.15
CA LEU A 308 -4.91 9.44 -19.39
C LEU A 308 -4.72 10.91 -19.03
N ASP A 309 -4.79 11.80 -20.01
CA ASP A 309 -4.89 13.24 -19.77
C ASP A 309 -6.34 13.61 -19.54
N VAL A 310 -6.64 14.18 -18.38
CA VAL A 310 -8.01 14.42 -17.94
C VAL A 310 -8.34 15.91 -17.93
N LYS A 311 -9.56 16.26 -18.33
CA LYS A 311 -10.16 17.58 -18.12
C LYS A 311 -11.46 17.50 -17.33
N ILE A 312 -11.74 18.53 -16.53
CA ILE A 312 -13.00 18.74 -15.82
C ILE A 312 -13.64 19.97 -16.45
N GLY A 313 -14.81 19.78 -17.07
CA GLY A 313 -15.38 20.73 -18.01
C GLY A 313 -14.41 20.95 -19.18
N ASP A 314 -13.96 22.20 -19.32
CA ASP A 314 -12.94 22.60 -20.29
C ASP A 314 -11.57 22.90 -19.68
N THR A 315 -11.42 22.68 -18.38
CA THR A 315 -10.16 22.94 -17.66
C THR A 315 -9.32 21.65 -17.56
N PRO A 316 -8.05 21.66 -18.00
CA PRO A 316 -7.13 20.56 -17.75
C PRO A 316 -7.02 20.23 -16.25
N ALA A 317 -7.16 18.96 -15.89
CA ALA A 317 -7.13 18.48 -14.53
C ALA A 317 -5.82 17.77 -14.16
N GLY A 318 -5.07 17.30 -15.17
CA GLY A 318 -3.77 16.65 -15.03
C GLY A 318 -3.71 15.30 -15.74
N LYS A 319 -2.59 14.61 -15.59
CA LYS A 319 -2.31 13.30 -16.19
C LYS A 319 -2.39 12.20 -15.14
N ILE A 320 -2.96 11.06 -15.50
CA ILE A 320 -2.94 9.81 -14.72
C ILE A 320 -2.08 8.81 -15.48
N THR A 321 -1.04 8.27 -14.84
CA THR A 321 -0.22 7.18 -15.39
C THR A 321 -0.59 5.87 -14.71
N ILE A 322 -0.80 4.82 -15.51
CA ILE A 322 -1.24 3.51 -15.05
C ILE A 322 -0.23 2.47 -15.54
N GLU A 323 0.31 1.68 -14.61
CA GLU A 323 1.01 0.43 -14.93
C GLU A 323 -0.01 -0.69 -15.13
N LEU A 324 0.10 -1.42 -16.24
CA LEU A 324 -0.75 -2.55 -16.57
C LEU A 324 -0.07 -3.88 -16.19
N PHE A 325 -0.85 -4.82 -15.69
CA PHE A 325 -0.36 -6.11 -15.20
C PHE A 325 -0.35 -7.17 -16.29
N ASN A 326 0.28 -6.87 -17.45
CA ASN A 326 0.32 -7.78 -18.61
C ASN A 326 1.08 -9.10 -18.36
N ASP A 327 1.83 -9.19 -17.27
CA ASP A 327 2.43 -10.44 -16.77
C ASP A 327 1.43 -11.35 -16.03
N ILE A 328 0.29 -10.81 -15.56
CA ILE A 328 -0.71 -11.54 -14.75
C ILE A 328 -2.03 -11.70 -15.51
N VAL A 329 -2.45 -10.65 -16.21
CA VAL A 329 -3.69 -10.57 -17.00
C VAL A 329 -3.39 -9.99 -18.40
N PRO A 330 -2.57 -10.68 -19.23
CA PRO A 330 -2.18 -10.19 -20.55
C PRO A 330 -3.35 -9.80 -21.45
N LYS A 331 -4.45 -10.57 -21.45
CA LYS A 331 -5.60 -10.29 -22.32
C LYS A 331 -6.32 -9.01 -21.90
N THR A 332 -6.53 -8.84 -20.60
CA THR A 332 -7.20 -7.67 -20.01
C THR A 332 -6.35 -6.41 -20.14
N ALA A 333 -5.04 -6.54 -19.87
CA ALA A 333 -4.08 -5.46 -20.02
C ALA A 333 -3.96 -4.99 -21.48
N GLU A 334 -3.87 -5.92 -22.44
CA GLU A 334 -3.80 -5.57 -23.87
C GLU A 334 -5.08 -4.88 -24.35
N ASN A 335 -6.25 -5.27 -23.86
CA ASN A 335 -7.50 -4.57 -24.16
C ASN A 335 -7.43 -3.12 -23.72
N PHE A 336 -7.03 -2.85 -22.48
CA PHE A 336 -6.95 -1.50 -21.96
C PHE A 336 -5.87 -0.67 -22.68
N ARG A 337 -4.69 -1.25 -22.93
CA ARG A 337 -3.59 -0.60 -23.64
C ARG A 337 -3.99 -0.18 -25.05
N ALA A 338 -4.56 -1.09 -25.82
CA ALA A 338 -5.00 -0.83 -27.19
C ALA A 338 -6.16 0.19 -27.25
N LEU A 339 -7.06 0.20 -26.27
CA LEU A 339 -8.09 1.24 -26.13
C LEU A 339 -7.51 2.60 -25.72
N CYS A 340 -6.34 2.64 -25.06
CA CYS A 340 -5.62 3.90 -24.83
C CYS A 340 -4.96 4.41 -26.11
N THR A 341 -4.43 3.55 -26.97
CA THR A 341 -3.73 3.97 -28.21
C THR A 341 -4.67 4.20 -29.40
N GLY A 342 -5.85 3.57 -29.40
CA GLY A 342 -6.78 3.61 -30.53
C GLY A 342 -6.32 2.80 -31.74
N GLU A 343 -5.28 1.97 -31.61
CA GLU A 343 -4.60 1.32 -32.74
C GLU A 343 -5.46 0.26 -33.46
N LYS A 344 -6.52 -0.24 -32.83
CA LYS A 344 -7.39 -1.29 -33.39
C LYS A 344 -8.47 -0.73 -34.32
N GLY A 345 -8.46 0.57 -34.61
CA GLY A 345 -9.38 1.18 -35.56
C GLY A 345 -10.82 1.24 -35.04
N LYS A 346 -11.78 0.79 -35.85
CA LYS A 346 -13.22 0.81 -35.51
C LYS A 346 -13.69 -0.54 -34.99
N GLY A 347 -14.53 -0.51 -33.95
CA GLY A 347 -15.16 -1.71 -33.39
C GLY A 347 -16.48 -2.06 -34.06
N LYS A 348 -17.24 -3.00 -33.48
CA LYS A 348 -18.52 -3.45 -34.05
C LYS A 348 -19.61 -2.39 -33.95
N SER A 349 -19.48 -1.46 -33.00
CA SER A 349 -20.34 -0.28 -32.91
C SER A 349 -20.16 0.71 -34.07
N GLY A 350 -19.12 0.56 -34.89
CA GLY A 350 -18.73 1.50 -35.93
C GLY A 350 -17.95 2.73 -35.41
N LEU A 351 -17.77 2.83 -34.09
CA LEU A 351 -16.99 3.88 -33.43
C LEU A 351 -15.53 3.44 -33.25
N PRO A 352 -14.59 4.40 -33.10
CA PRO A 352 -13.21 4.08 -32.78
C PRO A 352 -13.09 3.32 -31.45
N LEU A 353 -12.28 2.26 -31.42
CA LEU A 353 -11.87 1.54 -30.22
C LEU A 353 -10.84 2.38 -29.45
N HIS A 354 -11.27 3.52 -28.89
CA HIS A 354 -10.37 4.51 -28.31
C HIS A 354 -11.03 5.25 -27.13
N PHE A 355 -10.32 5.38 -26.01
CA PHE A 355 -10.81 6.10 -24.84
C PHE A 355 -10.82 7.62 -25.00
N LYS A 356 -10.06 8.19 -25.94
CA LYS A 356 -10.01 9.63 -26.18
C LYS A 356 -11.41 10.20 -26.44
N GLY A 357 -11.80 11.17 -25.63
CA GLY A 357 -13.10 11.83 -25.66
C GLY A 357 -14.19 11.15 -24.81
N SER A 358 -13.96 9.95 -24.29
CA SER A 358 -14.89 9.29 -23.36
C SER A 358 -14.86 9.94 -21.96
N SER A 359 -15.90 9.73 -21.17
CA SER A 359 -16.09 10.36 -19.87
C SER A 359 -16.00 9.38 -18.70
N PHE A 360 -15.64 9.90 -17.53
CA PHE A 360 -15.93 9.24 -16.26
C PHE A 360 -17.39 9.51 -15.91
N HIS A 361 -18.27 8.61 -16.34
CA HIS A 361 -19.72 8.78 -16.28
C HIS A 361 -20.30 8.44 -14.89
N ARG A 362 -19.54 7.74 -14.04
CA ARG A 362 -19.97 7.40 -12.68
C ARG A 362 -18.85 7.59 -11.66
N ILE A 363 -19.01 8.52 -10.72
CA ILE A 363 -18.02 8.88 -9.70
C ILE A 363 -18.68 8.88 -8.32
N ILE A 364 -18.25 7.96 -7.45
CA ILE A 364 -18.76 7.82 -6.08
C ILE A 364 -17.60 8.08 -5.11
N PRO A 365 -17.65 9.17 -4.31
CA PRO A 365 -16.65 9.47 -3.30
C PRO A 365 -16.50 8.35 -2.27
N ASP A 366 -15.26 8.12 -1.85
CA ASP A 366 -14.83 7.04 -0.95
C ASP A 366 -15.20 5.63 -1.48
N PHE A 367 -15.27 5.49 -2.81
CA PHE A 367 -15.49 4.21 -3.49
C PHE A 367 -14.65 4.09 -4.75
N MET A 368 -15.05 4.73 -5.86
CA MET A 368 -14.37 4.63 -7.16
C MET A 368 -14.78 5.70 -8.17
N ILE A 369 -13.95 5.88 -9.20
CA ILE A 369 -14.25 6.64 -10.43
C ILE A 369 -14.35 5.65 -11.60
N GLN A 370 -15.47 5.64 -12.32
CA GLN A 370 -15.76 4.70 -13.42
C GLN A 370 -15.94 5.45 -14.74
N GLY A 371 -15.32 4.90 -15.78
CA GLY A 371 -15.29 5.45 -17.13
C GLY A 371 -15.17 4.36 -18.20
N GLY A 372 -14.73 4.76 -19.41
CA GLY A 372 -14.44 3.82 -20.50
C GLY A 372 -15.63 3.42 -21.37
N ASP A 373 -16.80 4.06 -21.20
CA ASP A 373 -17.89 3.97 -22.18
C ASP A 373 -17.66 5.01 -23.28
N PHE A 374 -17.02 4.61 -24.37
CA PHE A 374 -16.80 5.45 -25.54
C PHE A 374 -17.92 5.33 -26.60
N THR A 375 -18.91 4.45 -26.39
CA THR A 375 -19.97 4.23 -27.39
C THR A 375 -21.23 5.04 -27.08
N LEU A 376 -21.73 4.98 -25.84
CA LEU A 376 -22.91 5.74 -25.40
C LEU A 376 -22.54 6.86 -24.42
N GLY A 377 -21.42 6.72 -23.71
CA GLY A 377 -20.94 7.73 -22.76
C GLY A 377 -21.76 7.85 -21.48
N ASP A 378 -22.64 6.89 -21.19
CA ASP A 378 -23.57 6.91 -20.05
C ASP A 378 -23.49 5.69 -19.13
N GLY A 379 -22.59 4.76 -19.42
CA GLY A 379 -22.34 3.54 -18.65
C GLY A 379 -23.12 2.32 -19.13
N ARG A 380 -23.96 2.44 -20.16
CA ARG A 380 -24.65 1.30 -20.79
C ARG A 380 -23.86 0.71 -21.96
N GLY A 381 -22.88 1.45 -22.47
CA GLY A 381 -22.10 1.08 -23.66
C GLY A 381 -20.75 0.45 -23.39
N GLY A 382 -19.84 0.65 -24.35
CA GLY A 382 -18.49 0.10 -24.38
C GLY A 382 -18.38 -1.27 -25.03
N GLU A 383 -17.29 -1.48 -25.76
CA GLU A 383 -16.93 -2.76 -26.38
C GLU A 383 -15.42 -3.00 -26.29
N SER A 384 -15.01 -4.27 -26.26
CA SER A 384 -13.59 -4.66 -26.17
C SER A 384 -12.90 -4.67 -27.54
N ILE A 385 -11.58 -4.76 -27.56
CA ILE A 385 -10.84 -5.00 -28.80
C ILE A 385 -11.07 -6.40 -29.40
N TYR A 386 -11.66 -7.32 -28.62
CA TYR A 386 -11.93 -8.71 -29.02
C TYR A 386 -13.36 -8.89 -29.55
N GLY A 387 -14.13 -7.81 -29.69
CA GLY A 387 -15.57 -7.82 -29.97
C GLY A 387 -16.35 -7.19 -28.82
N ASN A 388 -17.62 -7.57 -28.61
CA ASN A 388 -18.44 -6.91 -27.61
C ASN A 388 -17.88 -7.08 -26.19
N LYS A 389 -17.76 -8.33 -25.72
CA LYS A 389 -17.32 -8.68 -24.37
C LYS A 389 -16.28 -9.81 -24.39
N PHE A 390 -15.53 -9.96 -23.31
CA PHE A 390 -14.60 -11.06 -23.07
C PHE A 390 -14.67 -11.58 -21.62
N GLU A 391 -14.13 -12.78 -21.42
CA GLU A 391 -14.15 -13.54 -20.17
C GLU A 391 -13.36 -12.89 -19.03
N ASP A 392 -13.65 -13.29 -17.79
CA ASP A 392 -12.87 -12.94 -16.61
C ASP A 392 -11.54 -13.72 -16.63
N GLU A 393 -10.44 -13.03 -16.94
CA GLU A 393 -9.15 -13.71 -17.19
C GLU A 393 -8.59 -14.44 -15.96
N ASN A 394 -8.61 -13.79 -14.78
CA ASN A 394 -8.45 -14.42 -13.46
C ASN A 394 -8.72 -13.41 -12.34
N PHE A 395 -8.84 -13.92 -11.10
CA PHE A 395 -9.00 -13.11 -9.88
C PHE A 395 -7.84 -13.29 -8.90
N LYS A 396 -6.59 -13.44 -9.39
CA LYS A 396 -5.40 -13.62 -8.53
C LYS A 396 -5.06 -12.35 -7.72
N LEU A 397 -5.47 -11.19 -8.22
CA LEU A 397 -5.22 -9.89 -7.63
C LEU A 397 -6.46 -9.38 -6.92
N ASN A 398 -6.28 -8.89 -5.70
CA ASN A 398 -7.32 -8.27 -4.90
C ASN A 398 -7.32 -6.75 -5.08
N HIS A 399 -8.44 -6.12 -4.79
CA HIS A 399 -8.59 -4.67 -4.84
C HIS A 399 -7.83 -4.02 -3.67
N SER A 400 -6.56 -3.68 -3.92
CA SER A 400 -5.58 -3.24 -2.91
C SER A 400 -5.73 -1.79 -2.44
N GLY A 401 -6.85 -1.14 -2.76
CA GLY A 401 -7.17 0.22 -2.31
C GLY A 401 -6.92 1.31 -3.35
N PHE A 402 -6.60 2.50 -2.87
CA PHE A 402 -6.50 3.73 -3.66
C PHE A 402 -5.60 3.58 -4.91
N GLY A 403 -6.15 3.88 -6.10
CA GLY A 403 -5.44 3.80 -7.38
C GLY A 403 -5.45 2.43 -8.05
N CYS A 404 -6.06 1.40 -7.46
CA CYS A 404 -6.26 0.10 -8.10
C CYS A 404 -7.17 0.25 -9.32
N VAL A 405 -6.79 -0.32 -10.47
CA VAL A 405 -7.56 -0.26 -11.73
C VAL A 405 -8.15 -1.63 -12.06
N SER A 406 -9.45 -1.67 -12.32
CA SER A 406 -10.21 -2.92 -12.45
C SER A 406 -11.34 -2.81 -13.47
N MET A 407 -11.72 -3.94 -14.06
CA MET A 407 -12.77 -4.00 -15.09
C MET A 407 -14.16 -3.80 -14.49
N ALA A 408 -14.96 -2.91 -15.09
CA ALA A 408 -16.39 -2.89 -14.85
C ALA A 408 -17.07 -3.96 -15.73
N ASN A 409 -18.03 -4.69 -15.15
CA ASN A 409 -18.77 -5.74 -15.83
C ASN A 409 -20.24 -5.75 -15.37
N ALA A 410 -21.07 -6.55 -16.05
CA ALA A 410 -22.50 -6.75 -15.75
C ALA A 410 -22.79 -8.19 -15.30
N GLY A 411 -21.81 -8.84 -14.66
CA GLY A 411 -21.83 -10.25 -14.31
C GLY A 411 -20.61 -11.01 -14.86
N PRO A 412 -20.50 -12.32 -14.57
CA PRO A 412 -19.39 -13.15 -15.02
C PRO A 412 -19.16 -13.06 -16.53
N ASP A 413 -17.90 -12.96 -16.95
CA ASP A 413 -17.47 -13.00 -18.34
C ASP A 413 -18.07 -11.90 -19.25
N THR A 414 -18.32 -10.71 -18.67
CA THR A 414 -18.89 -9.56 -19.41
C THR A 414 -17.97 -8.33 -19.44
N ASN A 415 -16.66 -8.55 -19.50
CA ASN A 415 -15.68 -7.47 -19.59
C ASN A 415 -15.74 -6.79 -20.97
N GLY A 416 -15.78 -5.47 -21.01
CA GLY A 416 -15.81 -4.68 -22.25
C GLY A 416 -14.68 -3.65 -22.29
N SER A 417 -15.03 -2.38 -22.40
CA SER A 417 -14.08 -1.25 -22.27
C SER A 417 -14.20 -0.49 -20.96
N GLN A 418 -15.31 -0.64 -20.25
CA GLN A 418 -15.53 0.10 -19.02
C GLN A 418 -14.59 -0.39 -17.90
N PHE A 419 -14.08 0.57 -17.15
CA PHE A 419 -13.15 0.34 -16.05
C PHE A 419 -13.47 1.27 -14.90
N PHE A 420 -12.93 0.96 -13.73
CA PHE A 420 -12.92 1.88 -12.60
C PHE A 420 -11.55 1.95 -11.94
N ILE A 421 -11.29 3.10 -11.30
CA ILE A 421 -10.13 3.33 -10.43
C ILE A 421 -10.66 3.47 -9.01
N CYS A 422 -10.20 2.62 -8.09
CA CYS A 422 -10.61 2.64 -6.70
C CYS A 422 -10.11 3.90 -5.99
N THR A 423 -10.97 4.52 -5.19
CA THR A 423 -10.63 5.66 -4.31
C THR A 423 -10.73 5.32 -2.82
N ALA A 424 -11.05 4.07 -2.51
CA ALA A 424 -11.02 3.46 -1.19
C ALA A 424 -10.74 1.94 -1.34
N ASP A 425 -10.64 1.23 -0.22
CA ASP A 425 -10.55 -0.23 -0.24
C ASP A 425 -11.91 -0.84 -0.62
N THR A 426 -11.90 -1.74 -1.61
CA THR A 426 -13.11 -2.36 -2.16
C THR A 426 -13.04 -3.89 -2.18
N PRO A 427 -12.72 -4.57 -1.06
CA PRO A 427 -12.49 -6.02 -1.03
C PRO A 427 -13.75 -6.85 -1.35
N TRP A 428 -14.95 -6.28 -1.24
CA TRP A 428 -16.20 -6.96 -1.65
C TRP A 428 -16.34 -7.14 -3.17
N LEU A 429 -15.44 -6.53 -3.95
CA LEU A 429 -15.30 -6.70 -5.39
C LEU A 429 -14.33 -7.83 -5.78
N ASP A 430 -13.57 -8.37 -4.82
CA ASP A 430 -12.65 -9.49 -5.05
C ASP A 430 -13.42 -10.71 -5.55
N GLY A 431 -12.85 -11.39 -6.56
CA GLY A 431 -13.50 -12.53 -7.22
C GLY A 431 -14.65 -12.16 -8.15
N LYS A 432 -14.93 -10.88 -8.38
CA LYS A 432 -16.02 -10.40 -9.26
C LYS A 432 -15.55 -9.45 -10.36
N HIS A 433 -14.49 -8.69 -10.11
CA HIS A 433 -13.93 -7.74 -11.07
C HIS A 433 -12.43 -8.01 -11.24
N VAL A 434 -11.98 -8.08 -12.50
CA VAL A 434 -10.58 -8.37 -12.83
C VAL A 434 -9.74 -7.12 -12.60
N VAL A 435 -8.86 -7.16 -11.60
CA VAL A 435 -7.83 -6.14 -11.37
C VAL A 435 -6.72 -6.31 -12.41
N PHE A 436 -6.42 -5.25 -13.15
CA PHE A 436 -5.47 -5.31 -14.27
C PHE A 436 -4.42 -4.20 -14.31
N GLY A 437 -4.47 -3.25 -13.37
CA GLY A 437 -3.45 -2.21 -13.30
C GLY A 437 -3.48 -1.43 -11.99
N GLN A 438 -2.54 -0.50 -11.87
CA GLN A 438 -2.41 0.40 -10.74
C GLN A 438 -1.95 1.77 -11.23
N VAL A 439 -2.55 2.83 -10.69
CA VAL A 439 -2.09 4.20 -10.90
C VAL A 439 -0.71 4.36 -10.24
N THR A 440 0.30 4.70 -11.03
CA THR A 440 1.68 4.94 -10.59
C THR A 440 2.01 6.42 -10.45
N ASP A 441 1.32 7.29 -11.19
CA ASP A 441 1.42 8.74 -11.08
C ASP A 441 0.05 9.41 -11.36
N GLY A 442 -0.20 10.59 -10.81
CA GLY A 442 -1.47 11.30 -10.96
C GLY A 442 -2.57 10.89 -9.95
N LEU A 443 -2.20 10.34 -8.80
CA LEU A 443 -3.13 10.02 -7.71
C LEU A 443 -3.88 11.26 -7.17
N ASN A 444 -3.25 12.43 -7.19
CA ASN A 444 -3.89 13.72 -6.93
C ASN A 444 -4.97 14.06 -7.95
N VAL A 445 -4.78 13.73 -9.23
CA VAL A 445 -5.78 13.90 -10.31
C VAL A 445 -6.97 12.97 -10.06
N VAL A 446 -6.72 11.71 -9.68
CA VAL A 446 -7.78 10.76 -9.27
C VAL A 446 -8.61 11.33 -8.12
N LYS A 447 -7.97 11.91 -7.09
CA LYS A 447 -8.67 12.56 -5.97
C LYS A 447 -9.48 13.78 -6.41
N LYS A 448 -8.95 14.56 -7.35
CA LYS A 448 -9.66 15.72 -7.92
C LYS A 448 -10.91 15.27 -8.68
N ILE A 449 -10.81 14.22 -9.51
CA ILE A 449 -11.95 13.61 -10.20
C ILE A 449 -12.98 13.10 -9.19
N GLU A 450 -12.55 12.37 -8.15
CA GLU A 450 -13.43 11.85 -7.10
C GLU A 450 -14.27 12.96 -6.44
N SER A 451 -13.68 14.13 -6.19
CA SER A 451 -14.38 15.27 -5.58
C SER A 451 -15.55 15.80 -6.42
N MET A 452 -15.54 15.49 -7.73
CA MET A 452 -16.64 15.80 -8.66
C MET A 452 -17.79 14.81 -8.55
N GLY A 453 -17.67 13.77 -7.73
CA GLY A 453 -18.69 12.75 -7.53
C GLY A 453 -19.87 13.15 -6.66
N SER A 454 -20.81 12.21 -6.58
CA SER A 454 -21.98 12.28 -5.69
C SER A 454 -22.37 10.88 -5.21
N ARG A 455 -23.26 10.79 -4.21
CA ARG A 455 -23.76 9.50 -3.70
C ARG A 455 -24.47 8.65 -4.77
N SER A 456 -25.09 9.28 -5.76
CA SER A 456 -25.73 8.57 -6.88
C SER A 456 -24.74 8.09 -7.93
N GLY A 457 -23.49 8.55 -7.86
CA GLY A 457 -22.47 8.34 -8.88
C GLY A 457 -22.51 9.38 -10.00
N ARG A 458 -23.54 10.24 -10.10
CA ARG A 458 -23.56 11.26 -11.17
C ARG A 458 -22.49 12.34 -10.90
N PRO A 459 -21.59 12.64 -11.85
CA PRO A 459 -20.64 13.73 -11.70
C PRO A 459 -21.34 15.10 -11.65
N LYS A 460 -20.81 16.01 -10.82
CA LYS A 460 -21.23 17.42 -10.74
C LYS A 460 -20.87 18.20 -12.00
N GLU A 461 -19.76 17.81 -12.63
CA GLU A 461 -19.25 18.40 -13.86
C GLU A 461 -18.71 17.28 -14.76
N LYS A 462 -18.70 17.52 -16.08
CA LYS A 462 -18.24 16.53 -17.05
C LYS A 462 -16.73 16.29 -16.91
N VAL A 463 -16.34 15.08 -16.56
CA VAL A 463 -14.94 14.65 -16.51
C VAL A 463 -14.63 13.83 -17.75
N THR A 464 -13.68 14.28 -18.58
CA THR A 464 -13.39 13.69 -19.90
C THR A 464 -11.92 13.27 -19.98
N ILE A 465 -11.66 12.13 -20.60
CA ILE A 465 -10.33 11.72 -21.04
C ILE A 465 -10.01 12.54 -22.31
N ALA A 466 -9.27 13.62 -22.16
CA ALA A 466 -8.94 14.55 -23.25
C ALA A 466 -7.95 13.93 -24.24
N ASP A 467 -6.98 13.17 -23.73
CA ASP A 467 -6.04 12.39 -24.53
C ASP A 467 -5.61 11.13 -23.76
N CYS A 468 -5.13 10.12 -24.48
CA CYS A 468 -4.61 8.90 -23.88
C CYS A 468 -3.63 8.19 -24.82
N GLY A 469 -2.83 7.30 -24.27
CA GLY A 469 -1.87 6.52 -25.05
C GLY A 469 -0.98 5.63 -24.20
N GLU A 470 -0.06 4.94 -24.88
CA GLU A 470 0.99 4.15 -24.25
C GLU A 470 2.26 4.98 -24.06
N ILE A 471 2.86 4.90 -22.88
CA ILE A 471 4.15 5.50 -22.57
C ILE A 471 5.23 4.51 -23.03
N LYS A 472 5.96 4.87 -24.07
CA LYS A 472 7.12 4.10 -24.51
C LYS A 472 8.28 4.34 -23.54
N PRO A 473 9.01 3.30 -23.11
CA PRO A 473 10.24 3.51 -22.37
C PRO A 473 11.22 4.34 -23.22
N PRO A 474 12.05 5.19 -22.60
CA PRO A 474 13.11 5.89 -23.31
C PRO A 474 13.99 4.88 -24.04
N ALA A 475 14.26 5.16 -25.31
CA ALA A 475 15.03 4.30 -26.22
C ALA A 475 16.49 4.18 -25.80
#